data_AF-A0AAV7KG92-F1
#
_entry.id   AF-A0AAV7KG92-F1
#
_cell.length_a   1.000
_cell.length_b   1.000
_cell.length_c   1.000
_cell.angle_alpha   90.00
_cell.angle_beta   90.00
_cell.angle_gamma   90.00
#
_symmetry.space_group_name_H-M   'P 1'
#
loop_
_entity.id
_entity.type
_entity.pdbx_description
1 polymer ?
#
loop_
_entity_poly.entity_id
_entity_poly.type
_entity_poly.pdbx_seq_one_letter_code
_entity_poly.pdbx_strand_id
1 'polypeptide(L)'
;MARELSVNHETMRKLVVEDLGLKSFKKKKVHHLNPSIRTKRLARSKALLQRFAPGAQDQILFSDEKIFTIEEAWNKQNDRILATSSTTIPENLKYIDRVQKPMSVMVWVVYP
;
A
#
# COMPACT_ATOMS: atom_id res chain seq x y z
N MET A 1 -25.72 -0.40 -3.83
CA MET A 1 -26.40 -1.66 -3.49
C MET A 1 -27.72 -1.46 -2.78
N ALA A 2 -27.78 -1.09 -1.48
CA ALA A 2 -29.06 -0.97 -0.76
C ALA A 2 -30.06 0.00 -1.44
N ARG A 3 -29.60 1.20 -1.82
CA ARG A 3 -30.39 2.20 -2.55
C ARG A 3 -30.78 1.77 -3.97
N GLU A 4 -29.91 1.04 -4.66
CA GLU A 4 -30.17 0.56 -6.03
C GLU A 4 -31.21 -0.55 -6.05
N LEU A 5 -31.25 -1.37 -5.00
CA LEU A 5 -32.19 -2.47 -4.85
C LEU A 5 -33.45 -2.07 -4.05
N SER A 6 -33.57 -0.79 -3.66
CA SER A 6 -34.69 -0.29 -2.84
C SER A 6 -34.90 -1.06 -1.53
N VAL A 7 -33.81 -1.51 -0.90
CA VAL A 7 -33.83 -2.25 0.37
C VAL A 7 -33.19 -1.42 1.49
N ASN A 8 -33.66 -1.61 2.73
CA ASN A 8 -33.03 -1.03 3.91
C ASN A 8 -31.55 -1.44 4.02
N HIS A 9 -30.69 -0.50 4.41
CA HIS A 9 -29.26 -0.72 4.60
C HIS A 9 -28.95 -1.87 5.59
N GLU A 10 -29.74 -2.01 6.66
CA GLU A 10 -29.54 -3.08 7.64
C GLU A 10 -29.87 -4.46 7.06
N THR A 11 -30.99 -4.58 6.36
CA THR A 11 -31.37 -5.81 5.65
C THR A 11 -30.33 -6.18 4.61
N MET A 12 -29.85 -5.20 3.83
CA MET A 12 -28.79 -5.45 2.84
C MET A 12 -27.48 -5.88 3.50
N ARG A 13 -27.13 -5.31 4.67
CA ARG A 13 -25.94 -5.72 5.42
C ARG A 13 -26.05 -7.15 5.93
N LYS A 14 -27.19 -7.53 6.53
CA LYS A 14 -27.44 -8.90 7.03
C LYS A 14 -27.37 -9.89 5.88
N LEU A 15 -28.04 -9.61 4.76
CA LEU A 15 -27.98 -10.45 3.57
C LEU A 15 -26.54 -10.64 3.07
N VAL A 16 -25.76 -9.57 2.95
CA VAL A 16 -24.37 -9.66 2.46
C VAL A 16 -23.47 -10.43 3.43
N VAL A 17 -23.60 -10.21 4.74
CA VAL A 17 -22.65 -10.75 5.74
C VAL A 17 -23.08 -12.10 6.30
N GLU A 18 -24.36 -12.26 6.62
CA GLU A 18 -24.92 -13.44 7.29
C GLU A 18 -25.40 -14.46 6.25
N ASP A 19 -26.27 -14.07 5.32
CA ASP A 19 -26.86 -15.02 4.36
C ASP A 19 -25.86 -15.43 3.26
N LEU A 20 -25.12 -14.46 2.72
CA LEU A 20 -24.12 -14.70 1.67
C LEU A 20 -22.71 -14.96 2.21
N GLY A 21 -22.47 -14.71 3.51
CA GLY A 21 -21.14 -14.93 4.12
C GLY A 21 -20.03 -14.03 3.57
N LEU A 22 -20.36 -12.93 2.88
CA LEU A 22 -19.38 -12.08 2.21
C LEU A 22 -18.74 -11.08 3.17
N LYS A 23 -17.47 -10.76 2.91
CA LYS A 23 -16.71 -9.75 3.65
C LYS A 23 -16.24 -8.65 2.72
N SER A 24 -16.25 -7.42 3.23
CA SER A 24 -15.73 -6.27 2.50
C SER A 24 -14.21 -6.23 2.57
N PHE A 25 -13.56 -6.28 1.41
CA PHE A 25 -12.10 -6.10 1.29
C PHE A 25 -11.80 -4.79 0.56
N LYS A 26 -10.70 -4.14 0.94
CA LYS A 26 -10.21 -2.95 0.23
C LYS A 26 -9.48 -3.36 -1.05
N LYS A 27 -9.81 -2.72 -2.17
CA LYS A 27 -9.03 -2.86 -3.41
C LYS A 27 -7.61 -2.34 -3.16
N LYS A 28 -6.60 -3.08 -3.65
CA LYS A 28 -5.20 -2.67 -3.59
C LYS A 28 -4.79 -2.04 -4.91
N LYS A 29 -4.06 -0.92 -4.84
CA LYS A 29 -3.41 -0.31 -6.01
C LYS A 29 -2.23 -1.20 -6.42
N VAL A 30 -2.18 -1.58 -7.69
CA VAL A 30 -1.10 -2.40 -8.26
C VAL A 30 -0.62 -1.78 -9.57
N HIS A 31 0.62 -2.09 -9.97
CA HIS A 31 1.13 -1.67 -11.26
C HIS A 31 0.36 -2.38 -12.39
N HIS A 32 0.03 -1.65 -13.46
CA HIS A 32 -0.64 -2.23 -14.61
C HIS A 32 0.32 -3.10 -15.41
N LEU A 33 0.04 -4.40 -15.51
CA LEU A 33 0.86 -5.35 -16.27
C LEU A 33 0.15 -5.73 -17.56
N ASN A 34 0.72 -5.31 -18.69
CA ASN A 34 0.29 -5.79 -20.00
C ASN A 34 0.69 -7.28 -20.19
N PRO A 35 0.09 -8.01 -21.16
CA PRO A 35 0.37 -9.42 -21.37
C PRO A 35 1.86 -9.71 -21.65
N SER A 36 2.56 -8.86 -22.40
CA SER A 36 3.97 -9.07 -22.74
C SER A 36 4.90 -8.93 -21.53
N ILE A 37 4.64 -8.00 -20.63
CA ILE A 37 5.35 -7.85 -19.35
C ILE A 37 5.11 -9.09 -18.48
N ARG A 38 3.88 -9.61 -18.43
CA ARG A 38 3.59 -10.85 -17.66
C ARG A 38 4.41 -12.02 -18.18
N THR A 39 4.47 -12.23 -19.50
CA THR A 39 5.27 -13.31 -20.10
C THR A 39 6.75 -13.14 -19.79
N LYS A 40 7.30 -11.91 -19.93
CA LYS A 40 8.70 -11.63 -19.60
C LYS A 40 9.01 -11.88 -18.12
N ARG A 41 8.13 -11.43 -17.21
CA ARG A 41 8.29 -11.68 -15.77
C ARG A 41 8.29 -13.17 -15.46
N LEU A 42 7.34 -13.92 -16.02
CA LEU A 42 7.24 -15.36 -15.78
C LEU A 42 8.49 -16.11 -16.28
N ALA A 43 8.95 -15.81 -17.49
CA ALA A 43 10.16 -16.43 -18.05
C ALA A 43 11.40 -16.14 -17.21
N ARG A 44 11.61 -14.88 -16.82
CA ARG A 44 12.74 -14.47 -15.97
C ARG A 44 12.68 -15.11 -14.59
N SER A 45 11.51 -15.13 -13.95
CA SER A 45 11.35 -15.76 -12.64
C SER A 45 11.64 -17.27 -12.68
N LYS A 46 11.17 -17.99 -13.70
CA LYS A 46 11.50 -19.42 -13.88
C LYS A 46 13.00 -19.64 -14.08
N ALA A 47 13.65 -18.83 -14.91
CA ALA A 47 15.09 -18.91 -15.13
C ALA A 47 15.89 -18.62 -13.84
N LEU A 48 15.47 -17.63 -13.05
CA LEU A 48 16.09 -17.33 -11.75
C LEU A 48 15.93 -18.49 -10.78
N LEU A 49 14.73 -19.09 -10.68
CA LEU A 49 14.49 -20.25 -9.82
C LEU A 49 15.32 -21.47 -10.22
N GLN A 50 15.54 -21.71 -11.51
CA GLN A 50 16.42 -22.78 -11.99
C GLN A 50 17.89 -22.49 -11.71
N ARG A 51 18.31 -21.23 -11.82
CA ARG A 51 19.71 -20.81 -11.64
C ARG A 51 20.16 -20.87 -10.19
N PHE A 52 19.28 -20.57 -9.23
CA PHE A 52 19.64 -20.55 -7.82
C PHE A 52 19.22 -21.84 -7.11
N ALA A 53 20.16 -22.79 -7.01
CA ALA A 53 20.07 -23.91 -6.09
C ALA A 53 20.18 -23.40 -4.62
N PRO A 54 19.74 -24.18 -3.61
CA PRO A 54 19.91 -23.81 -2.21
C PRO A 54 21.38 -23.46 -1.90
N GLY A 55 21.64 -22.26 -1.38
CA GLY A 55 23.00 -21.75 -1.08
C GLY A 55 23.64 -20.84 -2.14
N ALA A 56 23.02 -20.67 -3.31
CA ALA A 56 23.53 -19.73 -4.33
C ALA A 56 23.05 -18.26 -4.12
N GLN A 57 22.28 -18.01 -3.08
CA GLN A 57 21.74 -16.69 -2.72
C GLN A 57 22.84 -15.75 -2.21
N ASP A 58 23.80 -16.29 -1.44
CA ASP A 58 24.91 -15.53 -0.84
C ASP A 58 25.92 -15.00 -1.88
N GLN A 59 25.74 -15.35 -3.16
CA GLN A 59 26.56 -14.87 -4.28
C GLN A 59 25.90 -13.71 -5.06
N ILE A 60 24.67 -13.34 -4.73
CA ILE A 60 23.96 -12.25 -5.41
C ILE A 60 24.19 -10.97 -4.62
N LEU A 61 24.76 -9.98 -5.28
CA LEU A 61 24.82 -8.63 -4.73
C LEU A 61 23.68 -7.81 -5.34
N PHE A 62 22.74 -7.40 -4.52
CA PHE A 62 21.64 -6.52 -4.91
C PHE A 62 22.04 -5.06 -4.75
N SER A 63 21.49 -4.20 -5.59
CA SER A 63 21.64 -2.76 -5.49
C SER A 63 20.33 -2.08 -5.82
N ASP A 64 19.99 -1.00 -5.12
CA ASP A 64 18.81 -0.20 -5.43
C ASP A 64 19.06 1.27 -5.14
N GLU A 65 18.29 2.12 -5.82
CA GLU A 65 18.24 3.56 -5.56
C GLU A 65 16.93 3.89 -4.85
N LYS A 66 17.03 4.63 -3.75
CA LYS A 66 15.88 5.08 -2.99
C LYS A 66 15.94 6.57 -2.71
N ILE A 67 14.86 7.26 -3.03
CA ILE A 67 14.65 8.66 -2.64
C ILE A 67 13.99 8.68 -1.25
N PHE A 68 14.62 9.40 -0.31
CA PHE A 68 14.08 9.70 1.02
C PHE A 68 13.70 11.18 1.08
N THR A 69 12.45 11.47 1.41
CA THR A 69 11.94 12.84 1.53
C THR A 69 12.10 13.33 2.97
N ILE A 70 12.56 14.57 3.14
CA ILE A 70 12.67 15.27 4.42
C ILE A 70 11.32 15.94 4.69
N GLU A 71 10.31 15.14 5.01
CA GLU A 71 9.00 15.59 5.47
C GLU A 71 8.65 14.88 6.79
N GLU A 72 7.69 15.44 7.53
CA GLU A 72 7.15 14.76 8.70
C GLU A 72 6.57 13.39 8.32
N ALA A 73 7.06 12.35 8.99
CA ALA A 73 6.54 11.01 8.86
C ALA A 73 5.15 10.97 9.50
N TRP A 74 4.12 10.74 8.70
CA TRP A 74 2.76 10.62 9.20
C TRP A 74 2.22 9.21 8.97
N ASN A 75 1.94 8.53 10.06
CA ASN A 75 1.21 7.29 10.09
C ASN A 75 -0.22 7.53 10.54
N LYS A 76 -1.13 7.60 9.57
CA LYS A 76 -2.59 7.77 9.80
C LYS A 76 -3.19 6.81 10.84
N GLN A 77 -2.59 5.63 11.05
CA GLN A 77 -3.10 4.67 12.03
C GLN A 77 -2.71 5.03 13.47
N ASN A 78 -1.48 5.50 13.69
CA ASN A 78 -0.90 5.73 15.01
C ASN A 78 -0.96 7.20 15.45
N ASP A 79 -0.84 8.13 14.51
CA ASP A 79 -0.75 9.57 14.80
C ASP A 79 -2.16 10.17 14.85
N ARG A 80 -2.94 9.74 15.85
CA ARG A 80 -4.31 10.19 16.09
C ARG A 80 -4.36 11.17 17.25
N ILE A 81 -5.12 12.23 17.04
CA ILE A 81 -5.38 13.26 18.06
C ILE A 81 -6.65 12.88 18.80
N LEU A 82 -6.58 12.81 20.13
CA LEU A 82 -7.75 12.68 20.99
C LEU A 82 -8.29 14.08 21.30
N ALA A 83 -9.51 14.38 20.88
CA ALA A 83 -10.15 15.66 21.14
C ALA A 83 -11.67 15.51 21.23
N THR A 84 -12.30 16.34 22.05
CA THR A 84 -13.76 16.35 22.25
C THR A 84 -14.50 16.86 21.00
N SER A 85 -13.89 17.78 20.25
CA SER A 85 -14.41 18.29 18.98
C SER A 85 -13.26 18.64 18.03
N SER A 86 -13.54 18.69 16.72
CA SER A 86 -12.56 19.14 15.72
C SER A 86 -12.23 20.64 15.83
N THR A 87 -13.06 21.41 16.54
CA THR A 87 -12.88 22.85 16.80
C THR A 87 -11.93 23.14 17.96
N THR A 88 -11.71 22.18 18.86
CA THR A 88 -10.82 22.34 20.02
C THR A 88 -9.38 21.97 19.71
N ILE A 89 -9.09 21.44 18.51
CA ILE A 89 -7.75 21.03 18.11
C ILE A 89 -7.00 22.26 17.57
N PRO A 90 -5.83 22.61 18.13
CA PRO A 90 -4.95 23.65 17.58
C PRO A 90 -4.62 23.36 16.11
N GLU A 91 -4.62 24.41 15.28
CA GLU A 91 -4.44 24.28 13.83
C GLU A 91 -3.12 23.60 13.45
N ASN A 92 -2.05 23.92 14.18
CA ASN A 92 -0.71 23.33 14.01
C ASN A 92 -0.63 21.83 14.37
N LEU A 93 -1.59 21.30 15.13
CA LEU A 93 -1.68 19.87 15.43
C LEU A 93 -2.67 19.17 14.49
N LYS A 94 -3.65 19.91 13.97
CA LYS A 94 -4.75 19.38 13.17
C LYS A 94 -4.31 18.98 11.75
N TYR A 95 -3.29 19.65 11.22
CA TYR A 95 -2.84 19.48 9.85
C TYR A 95 -1.35 19.15 9.80
N ILE A 96 -0.98 18.40 8.76
CA ILE A 96 0.41 18.08 8.44
C ILE A 96 0.67 18.64 7.06
N ASP A 97 1.66 19.52 6.97
CA ASP A 97 2.02 20.17 5.73
C ASP A 97 2.70 19.18 4.78
N ARG A 98 2.30 19.24 3.51
CA ARG A 98 2.87 18.45 2.43
C ARG A 98 3.29 19.38 1.31
N VAL A 99 4.54 19.29 0.90
CA VAL A 99 5.08 20.11 -0.18
C VAL A 99 5.10 19.27 -1.46
N GLN A 100 4.77 19.84 -2.62
CA GLN A 100 4.74 19.09 -3.88
C GLN A 100 6.12 18.52 -4.28
N LYS A 101 7.19 19.22 -3.88
CA LYS A 101 8.59 18.85 -4.12
C LYS A 101 9.39 19.03 -2.84
N PRO A 102 9.23 18.13 -1.86
CA PRO A 102 9.97 18.24 -0.61
C PRO A 102 11.46 18.04 -0.88
N MET A 103 12.29 18.60 0.01
CA MET A 103 13.72 18.27 -0.01
C MET A 103 13.88 16.77 0.13
N SER A 104 14.80 16.19 -0.64
CA SER A 104 15.01 14.75 -0.64
C SER A 104 16.47 14.41 -0.86
N VAL A 105 16.84 13.22 -0.39
CA VAL A 105 18.16 12.62 -0.56
C VAL A 105 17.98 11.33 -1.34
N MET A 106 18.74 11.17 -2.42
CA MET A 106 18.82 9.94 -3.18
C MET A 106 19.97 9.10 -2.60
N VAL A 107 19.66 7.88 -2.20
CA VAL A 107 20.63 6.97 -1.62
C VAL A 107 20.72 5.75 -2.52
N TRP A 108 21.94 5.38 -2.89
CA TRP A 108 22.25 4.12 -3.55
C TRP A 108 22.87 3.18 -2.52
N VAL A 109 22.31 1.98 -2.39
CA VAL A 109 22.80 0.97 -1.45
C VAL A 109 22.99 -0.34 -2.18
N VAL A 110 24.06 -1.02 -1.79
CA VAL A 110 24.40 -2.37 -2.25
C VAL A 110 24.37 -3.31 -1.05
N TYR A 111 23.74 -4.46 -1.18
CA TYR A 111 23.58 -5.44 -0.10
C TYR A 111 23.62 -6.88 -0.64
N PRO A 112 24.15 -7.84 0.15
CA PRO A 112 24.18 -9.26 -0.23
C PRO A 112 22.78 -9.89 -0.21
#